data_AF-A0A941YAY5-F1
#
_entry.id   AF-A0A941YAY5-F1
#
_cell.length_a   1.000
_cell.length_b   1.000
_cell.length_c   1.000
_cell.angle_alpha   90.00
_cell.angle_beta   90.00
_cell.angle_gamma   90.00
#
_symmetry.space_group_name_H-M   'P 1'
#
loop_
_entity.id
_entity.type
_entity.pdbx_description
1 polymer ?
#
loop_
_entity_poly.entity_id
_entity_poly.type
_entity_poly.pdbx_seq_one_letter_code
_entity_poly.pdbx_strand_id
1 'polypeptide(L)'
;MKNWLIAVGVVVGLGVVMFLSDRPIKGPGDTDILRSPNDYQNTMNQAKILALPILQKAQNGEEVSKADQDKLRQALKLFESMNNYEPRRVDTQFGAGRILMILGEKERAVEKLQQAVNDRDTDPNAKEPGVQQTVFEAEARLSELMLDLAAEEIANSNSFSQSGDKVGAEAAKKKSELYYQKALDYANAAVAAVPNSYLYLVDRGNVYLAVGKKDLAKKDFEAANALAPGDPRVKMAMKLIEP
;
A
#
# COMPACT_ATOMS: atom_id res chain seq x y z
N MET A 1 -2.52 -23.70 62.10
CA MET A 1 -1.53 -23.03 61.23
C MET A 1 -1.57 -23.45 59.75
N LYS A 2 -2.61 -24.17 59.25
CA LYS A 2 -2.63 -24.71 57.86
C LYS A 2 -3.47 -23.90 56.86
N ASN A 3 -4.38 -23.02 57.32
CA ASN A 3 -5.32 -22.31 56.46
C ASN A 3 -4.77 -21.00 55.87
N TRP A 4 -3.72 -20.42 56.46
CA TRP A 4 -3.14 -19.16 55.96
C TRP A 4 -2.28 -19.36 54.70
N LEU A 5 -1.64 -20.53 54.56
CA LEU A 5 -0.82 -20.87 53.38
C LEU A 5 -1.66 -20.99 52.10
N ILE A 6 -2.92 -21.43 52.21
CA ILE A 6 -3.83 -21.52 51.05
C ILE A 6 -4.26 -20.11 50.60
N ALA A 7 -4.56 -19.21 51.54
CA ALA A 7 -4.96 -17.84 51.24
C ALA A 7 -3.82 -17.03 50.58
N VAL A 8 -2.58 -17.19 51.06
CA VAL A 8 -1.41 -16.53 50.44
C VAL A 8 -1.14 -17.08 49.04
N GLY A 9 -1.28 -18.40 48.83
CA GLY A 9 -1.13 -19.02 47.50
C GLY A 9 -2.14 -18.50 46.46
N VAL A 10 -3.40 -18.28 46.85
CA VAL A 10 -4.44 -17.73 45.95
C VAL A 10 -4.18 -16.26 45.61
N VAL A 11 -3.74 -15.45 46.56
CA VAL A 11 -3.43 -14.02 46.33
C VAL A 11 -2.19 -13.86 45.45
N VAL A 12 -1.13 -14.66 45.67
CA VAL A 12 0.06 -14.66 44.81
C VAL A 12 -0.29 -15.19 43.41
N GLY A 13 -1.11 -16.24 43.31
CA GLY A 13 -1.61 -16.76 42.04
C GLY A 13 -2.39 -15.72 41.24
N LEU A 14 -3.33 -15.00 41.88
CA LEU A 14 -4.08 -13.91 41.24
C LEU A 14 -3.19 -12.73 40.85
N GLY A 15 -2.21 -12.37 41.69
CA GLY A 15 -1.23 -11.32 41.38
C GLY A 15 -0.36 -11.66 40.17
N VAL A 16 0.05 -12.92 40.02
CA VAL A 16 0.78 -13.39 38.83
C VAL A 16 -0.10 -13.40 37.59
N VAL A 17 -1.36 -13.82 37.70
CA VAL A 17 -2.32 -13.77 36.58
C VAL A 17 -2.61 -12.34 36.13
N MET A 18 -2.77 -11.39 37.07
CA MET A 18 -2.92 -9.97 36.76
C MET A 18 -1.65 -9.36 36.15
N PHE A 19 -0.47 -9.71 36.67
CA PHE A 19 0.81 -9.22 36.13
C PHE A 19 1.16 -9.79 34.75
N LEU A 20 0.69 -11.02 34.45
CA LEU A 20 0.82 -11.63 33.11
C LEU A 20 -0.28 -11.15 32.14
N SER A 21 -1.44 -10.71 32.64
CA SER A 21 -2.52 -10.10 31.84
C SER A 21 -2.08 -8.82 31.13
N ASP A 22 -1.23 -8.03 31.79
CA ASP A 22 -0.77 -6.71 31.31
C ASP A 22 0.44 -6.75 30.37
N ARG A 23 1.02 -7.93 30.12
CA ARG A 23 2.06 -8.05 29.09
C ARG A 23 1.41 -8.17 27.70
N PRO A 24 1.88 -7.41 26.69
CA PRO A 24 1.40 -7.59 25.33
C PRO A 24 1.75 -9.00 24.88
N ILE A 25 0.71 -9.80 24.61
CA ILE A 25 0.90 -11.11 24.00
C ILE A 25 1.24 -10.83 22.54
N LYS A 26 2.38 -11.35 22.10
CA LYS A 26 2.87 -11.18 20.73
C LYS A 26 2.24 -12.24 19.83
N GLY A 27 1.64 -11.80 18.73
CA GLY A 27 1.19 -12.63 17.63
C GLY A 27 2.32 -12.94 16.63
N PRO A 28 1.99 -13.61 15.51
CA PRO A 28 2.96 -13.83 14.42
C PRO A 28 3.64 -12.52 14.00
N GLY A 29 4.96 -12.55 13.82
CA GLY A 29 5.71 -11.36 13.38
C GLY A 29 5.96 -10.30 14.45
N ASP A 30 5.86 -10.63 15.74
CA ASP A 30 6.11 -9.68 16.86
C ASP A 30 5.09 -8.52 16.93
N THR A 31 3.89 -8.73 16.38
CA THR A 31 2.77 -7.78 16.45
C THR A 31 2.00 -7.93 17.76
N ASP A 32 1.53 -6.84 18.35
CA ASP A 32 0.66 -6.90 19.53
C ASP A 32 -0.70 -7.52 19.17
N ILE A 33 -1.25 -8.39 20.03
CA ILE A 33 -2.59 -8.94 19.85
C ILE A 33 -3.61 -7.93 20.40
N LEU A 34 -4.43 -7.36 19.52
CA LEU A 34 -5.54 -6.50 19.90
C LEU A 34 -6.70 -7.33 20.47
N ARG A 35 -7.37 -6.83 21.51
CA ARG A 35 -8.41 -7.59 22.24
C ARG A 35 -9.79 -6.95 22.18
N SER A 36 -9.87 -5.69 21.74
CA SER A 36 -11.12 -4.95 21.72
C SER A 36 -11.16 -3.91 20.60
N PRO A 37 -12.37 -3.42 20.23
CA PRO A 37 -12.50 -2.29 19.32
C PRO A 37 -11.81 -1.02 19.84
N ASN A 38 -11.71 -0.83 21.16
CA ASN A 38 -11.00 0.31 21.75
C ASN A 38 -9.48 0.21 21.53
N ASP A 39 -8.91 -1.00 21.67
CA ASP A 39 -7.50 -1.24 21.34
C ASP A 39 -7.24 -0.95 19.87
N TYR A 40 -8.12 -1.42 18.98
CA TYR A 40 -8.04 -1.14 17.55
C TYR A 40 -8.02 0.36 17.25
N GLN A 41 -8.93 1.15 17.83
CA GLN A 41 -8.96 2.60 17.59
C GLN A 41 -7.70 3.29 18.14
N ASN A 42 -7.21 2.88 19.31
CA ASN A 42 -5.97 3.41 19.87
C ASN A 42 -4.76 3.09 19.00
N THR A 43 -4.65 1.84 18.52
CA THR A 43 -3.60 1.39 17.59
C THR A 43 -3.67 2.13 16.26
N MET A 44 -4.87 2.33 15.71
CA MET A 44 -5.08 3.11 14.48
C MET A 44 -4.58 4.54 14.65
N ASN A 45 -4.91 5.20 15.77
CA ASN A 45 -4.45 6.56 16.04
C ASN A 45 -2.93 6.63 16.17
N GLN A 46 -2.29 5.69 16.87
CA GLN A 46 -0.84 5.62 16.97
C GLN A 46 -0.18 5.39 15.60
N ALA A 47 -0.72 4.47 14.79
CA ALA A 47 -0.23 4.20 13.44
C ALA A 47 -0.30 5.45 12.56
N LYS A 48 -1.41 6.20 12.61
CA LYS A 48 -1.59 7.45 11.88
C LYS A 48 -0.60 8.54 12.31
N ILE A 49 -0.37 8.70 13.62
CA ILE A 49 0.61 9.67 14.15
C ILE A 49 2.02 9.39 13.60
N LEU A 50 2.40 8.11 13.51
CA LEU A 50 3.69 7.72 12.98
C LEU A 50 3.78 7.86 11.46
N ALA A 51 2.75 7.42 10.73
CA ALA A 51 2.80 7.28 9.29
C ALA A 51 2.42 8.57 8.52
N LEU A 52 1.33 9.25 8.87
CA LEU A 52 0.74 10.30 8.03
C LEU A 52 1.71 11.44 7.67
N PRO A 53 2.51 11.99 8.61
CA PRO A 53 3.46 13.05 8.27
C PRO A 53 4.50 12.58 7.24
N ILE A 54 4.91 11.31 7.34
CA ILE A 54 5.92 10.72 6.45
C ILE A 54 5.30 10.36 5.10
N LEU A 55 4.06 9.87 5.07
CA LEU A 55 3.32 9.63 3.83
C LEU A 55 3.11 10.94 3.05
N GLN A 56 2.79 12.03 3.73
CA GLN A 56 2.65 13.36 3.12
C GLN A 56 4.00 13.86 2.60
N LYS A 57 5.06 13.73 3.41
CA LYS A 57 6.43 14.06 3.03
C LYS A 57 6.85 13.32 1.74
N ALA A 58 6.65 12.00 1.69
CA ALA A 58 6.93 11.19 0.51
C ALA A 58 6.10 11.62 -0.71
N GLN A 59 4.81 11.93 -0.51
CA GLN A 59 3.93 12.40 -1.59
C GLN A 59 4.37 13.75 -2.17
N ASN A 60 5.02 14.60 -1.37
CA ASN A 60 5.59 15.87 -1.82
C ASN A 60 6.95 15.70 -2.53
N GLY A 61 7.47 14.47 -2.63
CA GLY A 61 8.79 14.19 -3.18
C GLY A 61 9.95 14.54 -2.24
N GLU A 62 9.68 14.72 -0.95
CA GLU A 62 10.72 14.99 0.05
C GLU A 62 11.43 13.69 0.46
N GLU A 63 12.71 13.81 0.83
CA GLU A 63 13.54 12.66 1.21
C GLU A 63 13.05 11.97 2.49
N VAL A 64 12.74 10.67 2.40
CA VAL A 64 12.37 9.85 3.57
C VAL A 64 13.64 9.38 4.26
N SER A 65 13.93 9.98 5.42
CA SER A 65 15.16 9.70 6.19
C SER A 65 15.14 8.30 6.82
N LYS A 66 16.29 7.82 7.31
CA LYS A 66 16.34 6.54 8.03
C LYS A 66 15.43 6.53 9.27
N ALA A 67 15.38 7.63 10.01
CA ALA A 67 14.50 7.77 11.17
C ALA A 67 13.00 7.72 10.77
N ASP A 68 12.67 8.27 9.60
CA ASP A 68 11.32 8.15 9.04
C ASP A 68 11.01 6.70 8.67
N GLN A 69 11.94 5.99 8.02
CA GLN A 69 11.78 4.56 7.73
C GLN A 69 11.57 3.73 9.00
N ASP A 70 12.28 4.02 10.09
CA ASP A 70 12.12 3.30 11.35
C ASP A 70 10.73 3.55 11.98
N LYS A 71 10.21 4.78 11.88
CA LYS A 71 8.83 5.10 12.29
C LYS A 71 7.80 4.40 11.39
N LEU A 72 8.05 4.34 10.09
CA LEU A 72 7.20 3.61 9.15
C LEU A 72 7.17 2.11 9.46
N ARG A 73 8.30 1.50 9.82
CA ARG A 73 8.36 0.09 10.25
C ARG A 73 7.57 -0.13 11.55
N GLN A 74 7.60 0.82 12.49
CA GLN A 74 6.76 0.76 13.68
C GLN A 74 5.27 0.87 13.32
N ALA A 75 4.90 1.83 12.48
CA ALA A 75 3.53 1.98 12.00
C ALA A 75 3.04 0.72 11.27
N LEU A 76 3.89 0.10 10.45
CA LEU A 76 3.57 -1.14 9.74
C LEU A 76 3.21 -2.27 10.71
N LYS A 77 3.97 -2.46 11.80
CA LYS A 77 3.62 -3.45 12.84
C LYS A 77 2.25 -3.19 13.46
N LEU A 78 1.88 -1.92 13.65
CA LEU A 78 0.55 -1.53 14.14
C LEU A 78 -0.55 -1.81 13.11
N PHE A 79 -0.30 -1.58 11.82
CA PHE A 79 -1.23 -1.99 10.77
C PHE A 79 -1.38 -3.51 10.69
N GLU A 80 -0.29 -4.26 10.86
CA GLU A 80 -0.32 -5.73 10.86
C GLU A 80 -1.09 -6.28 12.07
N SER A 81 -0.95 -5.70 13.27
CA SER A 81 -1.79 -6.10 14.41
C SER A 81 -3.28 -5.84 14.17
N MET A 82 -3.62 -4.70 13.54
CA MET A 82 -4.99 -4.39 13.15
C MET A 82 -5.52 -5.36 12.10
N ASN A 83 -4.72 -5.72 11.10
CA ASN A 83 -5.08 -6.73 10.09
C ASN A 83 -5.23 -8.13 10.69
N ASN A 84 -4.49 -8.47 11.75
CA ASN A 84 -4.70 -9.74 12.45
C ASN A 84 -6.01 -9.76 13.24
N TYR A 85 -6.47 -8.61 13.75
CA TYR A 85 -7.73 -8.47 14.47
C TYR A 85 -8.94 -8.43 13.52
N GLU A 86 -8.86 -7.61 12.47
CA GLU A 86 -9.88 -7.47 11.43
C GLU A 86 -9.24 -7.58 10.03
N PRO A 87 -9.15 -8.80 9.45
CA PRO A 87 -8.35 -9.05 8.24
C PRO A 87 -8.84 -8.39 6.94
N ARG A 88 -10.13 -8.04 6.87
CA ARG A 88 -10.79 -7.56 5.65
C ARG A 88 -11.09 -6.07 5.66
N ARG A 89 -10.26 -5.30 6.37
CA ARG A 89 -10.38 -3.85 6.48
C ARG A 89 -9.54 -3.18 5.40
N VAL A 90 -10.21 -2.54 4.45
CA VAL A 90 -9.62 -1.88 3.28
C VAL A 90 -8.64 -0.81 3.71
N ASP A 91 -9.00 -0.01 4.71
CA ASP A 91 -8.19 1.11 5.20
C ASP A 91 -6.86 0.66 5.82
N THR A 92 -6.86 -0.43 6.60
CA THR A 92 -5.63 -0.95 7.21
C THR A 92 -4.74 -1.68 6.22
N GLN A 93 -5.32 -2.41 5.28
CA GLN A 93 -4.57 -3.06 4.19
C GLN A 93 -3.95 -2.01 3.26
N PHE A 94 -4.71 -0.97 2.89
CA PHE A 94 -4.19 0.16 2.11
C PHE A 94 -3.09 0.93 2.83
N GLY A 95 -3.29 1.23 4.12
CA GLY A 95 -2.28 1.88 4.95
C GLY A 95 -0.97 1.11 5.01
N ALA A 96 -1.03 -0.21 5.24
CA ALA A 96 0.14 -1.09 5.20
C ALA A 96 0.80 -1.09 3.81
N GLY A 97 0.01 -1.20 2.73
CA GLY A 97 0.50 -1.19 1.36
C GLY A 97 1.30 0.08 1.02
N ARG A 98 0.77 1.26 1.37
CA ARG A 98 1.46 2.55 1.16
C ARG A 98 2.79 2.63 1.92
N ILE A 99 2.82 2.14 3.15
CA ILE A 99 4.04 2.11 3.95
C ILE A 99 5.09 1.22 3.28
N LEU A 100 4.68 0.02 2.85
CA LEU A 100 5.56 -0.93 2.18
C LEU A 100 6.13 -0.39 0.87
N MET A 101 5.35 0.39 0.10
CA MET A 101 5.85 1.09 -1.09
C MET A 101 7.02 2.01 -0.75
N ILE A 102 6.89 2.84 0.30
CA ILE A 102 7.94 3.78 0.70
C ILE A 102 9.17 3.05 1.27
N LEU A 103 8.96 1.91 1.93
CA LEU A 103 10.05 1.07 2.43
C LEU A 103 10.75 0.27 1.32
N GLY A 104 10.26 0.33 0.08
CA GLY A 104 10.80 -0.40 -1.07
C GLY A 104 10.43 -1.89 -1.10
N GLU A 105 9.49 -2.33 -0.25
CA GLU A 105 9.06 -3.72 -0.15
C GLU A 105 7.92 -4.00 -1.13
N LYS A 106 8.22 -3.92 -2.43
CA LYS A 106 7.26 -3.88 -3.54
C LYS A 106 6.31 -5.08 -3.57
N GLU A 107 6.81 -6.30 -3.38
CA GLU A 107 5.97 -7.52 -3.44
C GLU A 107 4.94 -7.55 -2.31
N ARG A 108 5.37 -7.18 -1.10
CA ARG A 108 4.47 -7.08 0.06
C ARG A 108 3.47 -5.93 -0.12
N ALA A 109 3.90 -4.82 -0.73
CA ALA A 109 3.01 -3.71 -1.05
C ALA A 109 1.91 -4.15 -2.04
N VAL A 110 2.27 -4.87 -3.11
CA VAL A 110 1.29 -5.47 -4.05
C VAL A 110 0.29 -6.33 -3.29
N GLU A 111 0.75 -7.23 -2.43
CA GLU A 111 -0.13 -8.12 -1.67
C GLU A 111 -1.16 -7.34 -0.85
N LYS A 112 -0.71 -6.33 -0.09
CA LYS A 112 -1.57 -5.54 0.80
C LYS A 112 -2.55 -4.64 0.04
N LEU A 113 -2.09 -3.98 -1.02
CA LEU A 113 -2.98 -3.18 -1.85
C LEU A 113 -4.01 -4.07 -2.58
N GLN A 114 -3.60 -5.26 -3.03
CA GLN A 114 -4.53 -6.21 -3.65
C GLN A 114 -5.58 -6.70 -2.66
N GLN A 115 -5.20 -6.97 -1.40
CA GLN A 115 -6.15 -7.30 -0.33
C GLN A 115 -7.17 -6.17 -0.16
N ALA A 116 -6.73 -4.90 -0.11
CA ALA A 116 -7.64 -3.76 -0.03
C ALA A 116 -8.60 -3.67 -1.22
N VAL A 117 -8.14 -3.96 -2.44
CA VAL A 117 -8.97 -3.94 -3.66
C VAL A 117 -9.95 -5.11 -3.73
N ASN A 118 -9.54 -6.30 -3.27
CA ASN A 118 -10.35 -7.51 -3.26
C ASN A 118 -11.43 -7.49 -2.18
N ASP A 119 -11.14 -6.87 -1.04
CA ASP A 119 -12.06 -6.79 0.09
C ASP A 119 -13.08 -5.64 -0.04
N ARG A 120 -13.14 -4.95 -1.19
CA ARG A 120 -14.02 -3.79 -1.42
C ARG A 120 -15.49 -4.01 -1.05
N ASP A 121 -15.99 -5.23 -1.25
CA ASP A 121 -17.40 -5.58 -1.02
C ASP A 121 -17.60 -6.39 0.27
N THR A 122 -16.50 -6.90 0.85
CA THR A 122 -16.49 -7.73 2.05
C THR A 122 -16.05 -6.97 3.30
N ASP A 123 -15.56 -5.73 3.15
CA ASP A 123 -15.29 -4.82 4.25
C ASP A 123 -16.60 -4.51 5.02
N PRO A 124 -16.63 -4.60 6.36
CA PRO A 124 -17.77 -4.21 7.17
C PRO A 124 -18.32 -2.79 6.87
N ASN A 125 -17.44 -1.90 6.42
CA ASN A 125 -17.70 -0.50 6.11
C ASN A 125 -17.67 -0.23 4.59
N ALA A 126 -17.81 -1.25 3.73
CA ALA A 126 -17.77 -1.14 2.26
C ALA A 126 -18.68 -0.06 1.66
N LYS A 127 -19.78 0.27 2.34
CA LYS A 127 -20.76 1.28 1.89
C LYS A 127 -20.36 2.71 2.25
N GLU A 128 -19.37 2.89 3.11
CA GLU A 128 -18.89 4.22 3.46
C GLU A 128 -18.13 4.82 2.27
N PRO A 129 -18.47 6.05 1.83
CA PRO A 129 -17.81 6.67 0.68
C PRO A 129 -16.28 6.76 0.81
N GLY A 130 -15.78 6.93 2.05
CA GLY A 130 -14.33 6.98 2.32
C GLY A 130 -13.61 5.65 2.04
N VAL A 131 -14.28 4.51 2.26
CA VAL A 131 -13.74 3.18 1.94
C VAL A 131 -13.67 3.01 0.42
N GLN A 132 -14.73 3.39 -0.30
CA GLN A 132 -14.72 3.34 -1.76
C GLN A 132 -13.62 4.20 -2.37
N GLN A 133 -13.45 5.43 -1.87
CA GLN A 133 -12.33 6.28 -2.28
C GLN A 133 -10.98 5.60 -2.01
N THR A 134 -10.83 4.94 -0.87
CA THR A 134 -9.61 4.21 -0.51
C THR A 134 -9.34 3.04 -1.48
N VAL A 135 -10.39 2.34 -1.94
CA VAL A 135 -10.26 1.30 -2.98
C VAL A 135 -9.74 1.90 -4.28
N PHE A 136 -10.27 3.04 -4.74
CA PHE A 136 -9.82 3.67 -5.98
C PHE A 136 -8.38 4.18 -5.87
N GLU A 137 -7.99 4.70 -4.71
CA GLU A 137 -6.59 5.04 -4.43
C GLU A 137 -5.70 3.80 -4.40
N ALA A 138 -6.16 2.66 -3.87
CA ALA A 138 -5.43 1.39 -3.89
C ALA A 138 -5.23 0.87 -5.33
N GLU A 139 -6.25 0.99 -6.19
CA GLU A 139 -6.13 0.68 -7.62
C GLU A 139 -5.09 1.59 -8.28
N ALA A 140 -5.12 2.90 -8.06
CA ALA A 140 -4.11 3.81 -8.61
C ALA A 140 -2.68 3.45 -8.16
N ARG A 141 -2.50 3.11 -6.87
CA ARG A 141 -1.19 2.68 -6.34
C ARG A 141 -0.73 1.32 -6.89
N LEU A 142 -1.65 0.38 -7.10
CA LEU A 142 -1.34 -0.88 -7.79
C LEU A 142 -0.94 -0.63 -9.23
N SER A 143 -1.60 0.29 -9.94
CA SER A 143 -1.21 0.67 -11.30
C SER A 143 0.24 1.14 -11.35
N GLU A 144 0.59 2.11 -10.49
CA GLU A 144 1.95 2.64 -10.35
C GLU A 144 2.96 1.51 -10.06
N LEU A 145 2.67 0.66 -9.08
CA LEU A 145 3.58 -0.41 -8.66
C LEU A 145 3.76 -1.50 -9.73
N MET A 146 2.68 -1.85 -10.45
CA MET A 146 2.76 -2.80 -11.56
C MET A 146 3.55 -2.22 -12.74
N LEU A 147 3.43 -0.92 -13.00
CA LEU A 147 4.23 -0.25 -14.02
C LEU A 147 5.73 -0.30 -13.68
N ASP A 148 6.09 -0.01 -12.44
CA ASP A 148 7.47 -0.13 -11.95
C ASP A 148 8.02 -1.55 -12.08
N LEU A 149 7.26 -2.55 -11.62
CA LEU A 149 7.64 -3.95 -11.72
C LEU A 149 7.77 -4.40 -13.19
N ALA A 150 6.94 -3.87 -14.09
CA ALA A 150 7.06 -4.14 -15.51
C ALA A 150 8.39 -3.61 -16.07
N ALA A 151 8.80 -2.39 -15.68
CA ALA A 151 10.06 -1.79 -16.11
C ALA A 151 11.28 -2.58 -15.59
N GLU A 152 11.24 -3.06 -14.34
CA GLU A 152 12.27 -3.93 -13.77
C GLU A 152 12.42 -5.23 -14.56
N GLU A 153 11.31 -5.86 -14.95
CA GLU A 153 11.36 -7.09 -15.74
C GLU A 153 11.88 -6.86 -17.16
N ILE A 154 11.67 -5.69 -17.76
CA ILE A 154 12.34 -5.33 -19.03
C ILE A 154 13.86 -5.20 -18.82
N ALA A 155 14.30 -4.58 -17.72
CA ALA A 155 15.72 -4.48 -17.41
C ALA A 155 16.35 -5.88 -17.22
N ASN A 156 15.64 -6.78 -16.52
CA ASN A 156 16.05 -8.17 -16.38
C ASN A 156 16.12 -8.89 -17.73
N SER A 157 15.10 -8.72 -18.58
CA SER A 157 15.06 -9.30 -19.92
C SER A 157 16.27 -8.89 -20.77
N ASN A 158 16.64 -7.61 -20.71
CA ASN A 158 17.83 -7.08 -21.38
C ASN A 158 19.12 -7.68 -20.82
N SER A 159 19.23 -7.82 -19.50
CA SER A 159 20.38 -8.45 -18.84
C SER A 159 20.56 -9.91 -19.26
N PHE A 160 19.48 -10.71 -19.26
CA PHE A 160 19.50 -12.08 -19.75
C PHE A 160 19.88 -12.17 -21.23
N SER A 161 19.40 -11.23 -22.04
CA SER A 161 19.75 -11.18 -23.47
C SER A 161 21.25 -10.93 -23.67
N GLN A 162 21.85 -10.04 -22.86
CA GLN A 162 23.28 -9.76 -22.89
C GLN A 162 24.14 -10.95 -22.43
N SER A 163 23.64 -11.75 -21.48
CA SER A 163 24.32 -12.97 -21.02
C SER A 163 24.11 -14.19 -21.93
N GLY A 164 23.28 -14.08 -22.96
CA GLY A 164 22.95 -15.15 -23.89
C GLY A 164 21.82 -16.09 -23.41
N ASP A 165 21.22 -15.82 -22.26
CA ASP A 165 20.07 -16.56 -21.74
C ASP A 165 18.77 -16.11 -22.42
N LYS A 166 18.46 -16.74 -23.55
CA LYS A 166 17.24 -16.47 -24.31
C LYS A 166 15.96 -16.86 -23.55
N VAL A 167 16.02 -17.87 -22.69
CA VAL A 167 14.83 -18.37 -21.97
C VAL A 167 14.49 -17.41 -20.83
N GLY A 168 15.49 -16.99 -20.05
CA GLY A 168 15.34 -15.95 -19.03
C GLY A 168 14.84 -14.64 -19.62
N ALA A 169 15.38 -14.22 -20.77
CA ALA A 169 14.95 -13.01 -21.45
C ALA A 169 13.47 -13.04 -21.84
N GLU A 170 13.02 -14.13 -22.45
CA GLU A 170 11.61 -14.30 -22.86
C GLU A 170 10.67 -14.40 -21.65
N ALA A 171 11.07 -15.11 -20.60
CA ALA A 171 10.28 -15.23 -19.38
C ALA A 171 10.09 -13.86 -18.69
N ALA A 172 11.15 -13.07 -18.58
CA ALA A 172 11.09 -11.73 -18.00
C ALA A 172 10.22 -10.78 -18.86
N LYS A 173 10.36 -10.84 -20.18
CA LYS A 173 9.52 -10.06 -21.10
C LYS A 173 8.03 -10.39 -20.93
N LYS A 174 7.67 -11.68 -20.91
CA LYS A 174 6.29 -12.12 -20.71
C LYS A 174 5.73 -11.67 -19.35
N LYS A 175 6.56 -11.69 -18.31
CA LYS A 175 6.19 -11.21 -16.97
C LYS A 175 5.96 -9.69 -16.97
N SER A 176 6.80 -8.93 -17.68
CA SER A 176 6.61 -7.50 -17.90
C SER A 176 5.29 -7.19 -18.62
N GLU A 177 4.97 -7.92 -19.69
CA GLU A 177 3.70 -7.77 -20.42
C GLU A 177 2.48 -8.00 -19.52
N LEU A 178 2.56 -9.02 -18.64
CA LEU A 178 1.51 -9.28 -17.64
C LEU A 178 1.37 -8.10 -16.65
N TYR A 179 2.49 -7.54 -16.17
CA TYR A 179 2.46 -6.41 -15.26
C TYR A 179 1.92 -5.15 -15.92
N TYR A 180 2.29 -4.86 -17.17
CA TYR A 180 1.69 -3.75 -17.93
C TYR A 180 0.18 -3.89 -18.09
N GLN A 181 -0.31 -5.10 -18.39
CA GLN A 181 -1.75 -5.34 -18.50
C GLN A 181 -2.45 -5.06 -17.17
N LYS A 182 -1.91 -5.57 -16.05
CA LYS A 182 -2.43 -5.28 -14.72
C LYS A 182 -2.40 -3.79 -14.39
N ALA A 183 -1.31 -3.09 -14.71
CA ALA A 183 -1.19 -1.66 -14.50
C ALA A 183 -2.32 -0.91 -15.21
N LEU A 184 -2.57 -1.27 -16.48
CA LEU A 184 -3.64 -0.66 -17.27
C LEU A 184 -5.04 -0.98 -16.72
N ASP A 185 -5.27 -2.20 -16.27
CA ASP A 185 -6.56 -2.62 -15.70
C ASP A 185 -6.86 -1.80 -14.42
N TYR A 186 -5.89 -1.65 -13.52
CA TYR A 186 -6.05 -0.85 -12.31
C TYR A 186 -6.21 0.65 -12.62
N ALA A 187 -5.43 1.19 -13.57
CA ALA A 187 -5.55 2.58 -13.98
C ALA A 187 -6.93 2.88 -14.58
N ASN A 188 -7.45 1.96 -15.39
CA ASN A 188 -8.80 2.07 -15.96
C ASN A 188 -9.88 2.04 -14.87
N ALA A 189 -9.73 1.17 -13.88
CA ALA A 189 -10.68 1.09 -12.76
C ALA A 189 -10.71 2.41 -11.96
N ALA A 190 -9.55 2.96 -11.61
CA ALA A 190 -9.44 4.24 -10.90
C ALA A 190 -10.05 5.41 -11.70
N VAL A 191 -9.76 5.51 -13.00
CA VAL A 191 -10.34 6.54 -13.87
C VAL A 191 -11.84 6.33 -14.06
N ALA A 192 -12.33 5.10 -14.20
CA ALA A 192 -13.76 4.84 -14.34
C ALA A 192 -14.54 5.24 -13.08
N ALA A 193 -13.94 5.02 -11.91
CA ALA A 193 -14.52 5.40 -10.63
C ALA A 193 -14.53 6.92 -10.41
N VAL A 194 -13.45 7.62 -10.80
CA VAL A 194 -13.33 9.08 -10.66
C VAL A 194 -12.83 9.70 -11.97
N PRO A 195 -13.72 9.90 -12.97
CA PRO A 195 -13.33 10.30 -14.33
C PRO A 195 -12.62 11.65 -14.47
N ASN A 196 -12.85 12.56 -13.51
CA ASN A 196 -12.28 13.91 -13.50
C ASN A 196 -11.14 14.07 -12.49
N SER A 197 -10.53 12.97 -12.05
CA SER A 197 -9.29 13.00 -11.26
C SER A 197 -8.10 13.23 -12.19
N TYR A 198 -7.50 14.42 -12.17
CA TYR A 198 -6.31 14.71 -12.97
C TYR A 198 -5.15 13.74 -12.63
N LEU A 199 -5.08 13.27 -11.38
CA LEU A 199 -4.07 12.30 -10.93
C LEU A 199 -4.25 10.96 -11.63
N TYR A 200 -5.47 10.40 -11.64
CA TYR A 200 -5.71 9.10 -12.27
C TYR A 200 -5.55 9.17 -13.79
N LEU A 201 -5.86 10.32 -14.40
CA LEU A 201 -5.58 10.56 -15.81
C LEU A 201 -4.08 10.59 -16.09
N VAL A 202 -3.27 11.28 -15.27
CA VAL A 202 -1.80 11.25 -15.38
C VAL A 202 -1.27 9.82 -15.20
N ASP A 203 -1.73 9.10 -14.17
CA ASP A 203 -1.27 7.74 -13.90
C ASP A 203 -1.59 6.78 -15.07
N ARG A 204 -2.82 6.84 -15.60
CA ARG A 204 -3.18 6.04 -16.79
C ARG A 204 -2.42 6.46 -18.03
N GLY A 205 -2.21 7.77 -18.24
CA GLY A 205 -1.42 8.28 -19.34
C GLY A 205 0.03 7.79 -19.29
N ASN A 206 0.64 7.72 -18.10
CA ASN A 206 1.97 7.13 -17.90
C ASN A 206 2.01 5.66 -18.29
N VAL A 207 0.99 4.87 -17.91
CA VAL A 207 0.87 3.46 -18.34
C VAL A 207 0.74 3.37 -19.86
N TYR A 208 -0.11 4.20 -20.49
CA TYR A 208 -0.25 4.23 -21.94
C TYR A 208 1.05 4.58 -22.65
N LEU A 209 1.80 5.54 -22.13
CA LEU A 209 3.09 5.94 -22.69
C LEU A 209 4.10 4.78 -22.63
N ALA A 210 4.15 4.08 -21.51
CA ALA A 210 5.06 2.94 -21.31
C ALA A 210 4.77 1.77 -22.27
N VAL A 211 3.51 1.55 -22.65
CA VAL A 211 3.13 0.52 -23.64
C VAL A 211 3.08 1.06 -25.09
N GLY A 212 3.62 2.26 -25.34
CA GLY A 212 3.72 2.85 -26.67
C GLY A 212 2.42 3.41 -27.24
N LYS A 213 1.34 3.49 -26.46
CA LYS A 213 0.05 4.07 -26.85
C LYS A 213 0.06 5.59 -26.70
N LYS A 214 0.97 6.25 -27.41
CA LYS A 214 1.25 7.69 -27.27
C LYS A 214 0.02 8.59 -27.48
N ASP A 215 -0.84 8.27 -28.43
CA ASP A 215 -2.05 9.06 -28.69
C ASP A 215 -3.05 9.02 -27.51
N LEU A 216 -3.18 7.87 -26.86
CA LEU A 216 -4.03 7.71 -25.68
C LEU A 216 -3.41 8.39 -24.46
N ALA A 217 -2.09 8.27 -24.28
CA ALA A 217 -1.36 8.99 -23.24
C ALA A 217 -1.54 10.51 -23.39
N LYS A 218 -1.37 11.02 -24.61
CA LYS A 218 -1.56 12.43 -24.93
C LYS A 218 -2.97 12.91 -24.57
N LYS A 219 -4.00 12.15 -24.95
CA LYS A 219 -5.39 12.48 -24.60
C LYS A 219 -5.61 12.58 -23.09
N ASP A 220 -5.07 11.64 -22.32
CA ASP A 220 -5.20 11.66 -20.87
C ASP A 220 -4.43 12.83 -20.23
N PHE A 221 -3.21 13.12 -20.70
CA PHE A 221 -2.42 14.25 -20.21
C PHE A 221 -3.06 15.60 -20.55
N GLU A 222 -3.63 15.76 -21.75
CA GLU A 222 -4.38 16.96 -22.13
C GLU A 222 -5.63 17.14 -21.27
N ALA A 223 -6.36 16.06 -20.97
CA ALA A 223 -7.50 16.09 -20.06
C ALA A 223 -7.08 16.45 -18.62
N ALA A 224 -5.98 15.90 -18.13
CA ALA A 224 -5.41 16.26 -16.84
C ALA A 224 -4.96 17.73 -16.79
N ASN A 225 -4.38 18.25 -17.88
CA ASN A 225 -3.99 19.64 -18.03
C ASN A 225 -5.17 20.61 -18.08
N ALA A 226 -6.30 20.19 -18.65
CA ALA A 226 -7.53 20.99 -18.59
C ALA A 226 -8.07 21.11 -17.14
N LEU A 227 -7.87 20.08 -16.32
CA LEU A 227 -8.34 20.04 -14.92
C LEU A 227 -7.37 20.74 -13.95
N ALA A 228 -6.06 20.60 -14.15
CA ALA A 228 -5.02 21.11 -13.24
C ALA A 228 -3.77 21.61 -13.99
N PRO A 229 -3.86 22.69 -14.80
CA PRO A 229 -2.76 23.14 -15.67
C PRO A 229 -1.52 23.64 -14.92
N GLY A 230 -1.67 23.98 -13.64
CA GLY A 230 -0.59 24.44 -12.78
C GLY A 230 0.18 23.32 -12.06
N ASP A 231 -0.40 22.12 -11.97
CA ASP A 231 0.14 21.05 -11.13
C ASP A 231 1.48 20.53 -11.69
N PRO A 232 2.53 20.39 -10.84
CA PRO A 232 3.84 19.92 -11.29
C PRO A 232 3.82 18.58 -12.01
N ARG A 233 2.96 17.64 -11.58
CA ARG A 233 2.88 16.30 -12.18
C ARG A 233 2.29 16.36 -13.59
N VAL A 234 1.28 17.20 -13.76
CA VAL A 234 0.64 17.44 -15.07
C VAL A 234 1.62 18.12 -16.02
N LYS A 235 2.34 19.15 -15.57
CA LYS A 235 3.38 19.80 -16.38
C LYS A 235 4.47 18.82 -16.81
N MET A 236 4.90 17.96 -15.90
CA MET A 236 5.87 16.91 -16.22
C MET A 236 5.31 15.93 -17.26
N ALA A 237 4.06 15.50 -17.11
CA ALA A 237 3.38 14.61 -18.06
C ALA A 237 3.25 15.24 -19.46
N MET A 238 2.88 16.52 -19.54
CA MET A 238 2.81 17.26 -20.81
C MET A 238 4.17 17.35 -21.51
N LYS A 239 5.27 17.51 -20.75
CA LYS A 239 6.62 17.51 -21.32
C LYS A 239 7.00 16.18 -21.97
N LEU A 240 6.44 15.05 -21.50
CA LEU A 240 6.73 13.73 -22.06
C LEU A 240 6.11 13.48 -23.44
N ILE A 241 5.16 14.32 -23.87
CA ILE A 241 4.46 14.23 -25.16
C ILE A 241 4.79 15.40 -26.09
N GLU A 242 5.71 16.29 -25.70
CA GLU A 242 6.28 17.29 -26.60
C GLU A 242 7.08 16.59 -27.71
N PRO A 243 6.97 17.05 -28.97
CA PRO A 243 7.64 16.45 -30.12
C PRO A 243 9.17 16.60 -30.12
#